data_AF-A0A6G9YK26-F1
#
_entry.id   AF-A0A6G9YK26-F1
#
_cell.length_a   1.000
_cell.length_b   1.000
_cell.length_c   1.000
_cell.angle_alpha   90.00
_cell.angle_beta   90.00
_cell.angle_gamma   90.00
#
_symmetry.space_group_name_H-M   'P 1'
#
loop_
_entity.id
_entity.type
_entity.pdbx_description
1 polymer ?
#
loop_
_entity_poly.entity_id
_entity_poly.type
_entity_poly.pdbx_seq_one_letter_code
_entity_poly.pdbx_strand_id
1 'polypeptide(L)'
;MAARRAVHAKLGVPEAAIGAVGQLITFDEPNRDPRGPTLSIAMWAVVGPNDAPAQWVSFDKLPELAFDHNRIVEAARGLLARLLWKDVTFTRALTGAEFPATRAVDLTTSLLGVRPDPANLNRTLSAIPGLHRTAERRRTKATGRPAVVWAFESDD
;
A
#
# COMPACT_ATOMS: atom_id res chain seq x y z
N MET A 1 17.53 2.09 0.38
CA MET A 1 18.24 2.72 1.52
C MET A 1 17.59 4.01 2.02
N ALA A 2 17.33 5.02 1.17
CA ALA A 2 16.76 6.30 1.63
C ALA A 2 15.36 6.19 2.26
N ALA A 3 14.41 5.48 1.61
CA ALA A 3 13.07 5.27 2.15
C ALA A 3 13.08 4.56 3.51
N ARG A 4 13.80 3.42 3.62
CA ARG A 4 13.95 2.66 4.87
C ARG A 4 14.48 3.54 6.00
N ARG A 5 15.57 4.26 5.76
CA ARG A 5 16.15 5.19 6.75
C ARG A 5 15.16 6.28 7.16
N ALA A 6 14.43 6.88 6.20
CA ALA A 6 13.46 7.93 6.50
C ALA A 6 12.32 7.40 7.37
N VAL A 7 11.76 6.23 7.04
CA VAL A 7 10.70 5.58 7.82
C VAL A 7 11.19 5.23 9.22
N HIS A 8 12.39 4.67 9.35
CA HIS A 8 12.96 4.34 10.65
C HIS A 8 13.25 5.58 11.50
N ALA A 9 14.05 6.52 10.97
CA ALA A 9 14.55 7.65 11.74
C ALA A 9 13.50 8.76 11.98
N LYS A 10 12.53 8.94 11.08
CA LYS A 10 11.53 10.00 11.21
C LYS A 10 10.20 9.53 11.80
N LEU A 11 9.80 8.28 11.51
CA LEU A 11 8.52 7.75 11.99
C LEU A 11 8.68 6.85 13.21
N GLY A 12 9.90 6.41 13.52
CA GLY A 12 10.18 5.50 14.65
C GLY A 12 9.82 4.04 14.35
N VAL A 13 9.54 3.69 13.10
CA VAL A 13 9.18 2.32 12.71
C VAL A 13 10.42 1.43 12.82
N PRO A 14 10.38 0.31 13.56
CA PRO A 14 11.51 -0.62 13.63
C PRO A 14 11.88 -1.17 12.25
N GLU A 15 13.17 -1.33 11.94
CA GLU A 15 13.59 -1.82 10.62
C GLU A 15 12.98 -3.18 10.27
N ALA A 16 12.84 -4.06 11.26
CA ALA A 16 12.21 -5.38 11.13
C ALA A 16 10.71 -5.30 10.74
N ALA A 17 10.03 -4.19 11.03
CA ALA A 17 8.65 -3.98 10.63
C ALA A 17 8.51 -3.42 9.21
N ILE A 18 9.60 -3.03 8.54
CA ILE A 18 9.55 -2.49 7.18
C ILE A 18 9.65 -3.63 6.16
N GLY A 19 8.53 -3.99 5.55
CA GLY A 19 8.45 -5.07 4.57
C GLY A 19 9.16 -4.73 3.26
N ALA A 20 8.60 -3.81 2.48
CA ALA A 20 9.16 -3.38 1.20
C ALA A 20 9.12 -1.86 1.07
N VAL A 21 9.98 -1.34 0.18
CA VAL A 21 10.04 0.08 -0.19
C VAL A 21 10.24 0.23 -1.69
N GLY A 22 9.82 1.35 -2.24
CA GLY A 22 10.06 1.69 -3.65
C GLY A 22 9.92 3.18 -3.93
N GLN A 23 10.30 3.59 -5.13
CA GLN A 23 10.16 4.97 -5.60
C GLN A 23 8.89 5.11 -6.44
N LEU A 24 8.25 6.28 -6.40
CA LEU A 24 7.07 6.61 -7.20
C LEU A 24 7.41 7.62 -8.29
N ILE A 25 7.74 8.85 -7.90
CA ILE A 25 7.89 9.98 -8.81
C ILE A 25 8.77 11.06 -8.17
N THR A 26 9.39 11.90 -9.00
CA THR A 26 10.16 13.07 -8.58
C THR A 26 9.33 14.33 -8.82
N PHE A 27 9.31 15.22 -7.83
CA PHE A 27 8.73 16.55 -7.89
C PHE A 27 9.86 17.58 -7.94
N ASP A 28 9.93 18.32 -9.04
CA ASP A 28 11.03 19.23 -9.37
C ASP A 28 10.57 20.65 -9.72
N GLU A 29 9.30 21.00 -9.48
CA GLU A 29 8.79 22.34 -9.77
C GLU A 29 9.53 23.41 -8.94
N PRO A 30 10.17 24.42 -9.55
CA PRO A 30 11.04 25.38 -8.84
C PRO A 30 10.38 26.15 -7.70
N ASN A 31 9.07 26.39 -7.81
CA ASN A 31 8.28 27.19 -6.86
C ASN A 31 7.49 26.33 -5.85
N ARG A 32 7.80 25.03 -5.72
CA ARG A 32 7.07 24.13 -4.81
C ARG A 32 7.36 24.36 -3.33
N ASP A 33 8.51 24.96 -3.02
CA ASP A 33 8.93 25.26 -1.65
C ASP A 33 9.19 26.76 -1.49
N PRO A 34 8.54 27.45 -0.53
CA PRO A 34 8.71 28.89 -0.32
C PRO A 34 10.13 29.28 0.11
N ARG A 35 10.98 28.30 0.48
CA ARG A 35 12.37 28.53 0.91
C ARG A 35 13.37 28.52 -0.25
N GLY A 36 12.94 28.17 -1.46
CA GLY A 36 13.77 28.16 -2.68
C GLY A 36 13.71 26.83 -3.45
N PRO A 37 14.44 26.73 -4.58
CA PRO A 37 14.40 25.55 -5.45
C PRO A 37 14.75 24.27 -4.69
N THR A 38 13.81 23.33 -4.68
CA THR A 38 13.92 22.09 -3.90
C THR A 38 13.41 20.91 -4.70
N LEU A 39 14.16 19.81 -4.72
CA LEU A 39 13.76 18.54 -5.33
C LEU A 39 13.18 17.60 -4.26
N SER A 40 12.07 16.92 -4.55
CA SER A 40 11.52 15.88 -3.70
C SER A 40 11.31 14.58 -4.48
N ILE A 41 11.74 13.46 -3.91
CA ILE A 41 11.49 12.13 -4.48
C ILE A 41 10.45 11.44 -3.61
N ALA A 42 9.25 11.24 -4.15
CA ALA A 42 8.21 10.49 -3.50
C ALA A 42 8.54 8.99 -3.55
N MET A 43 8.53 8.36 -2.38
CA MET A 43 8.79 6.95 -2.18
C MET A 43 7.66 6.34 -1.34
N TRP A 44 7.48 5.03 -1.43
CA TRP A 44 6.55 4.28 -0.60
C TRP A 44 7.29 3.28 0.30
N ALA A 45 6.64 2.93 1.40
CA ALA A 45 7.04 1.86 2.28
C ALA A 45 5.79 1.13 2.78
N VAL A 46 5.84 -0.19 2.80
CA VAL A 46 4.84 -1.01 3.48
C VAL A 46 5.41 -1.45 4.81
N VAL A 47 4.69 -1.19 5.89
CA VAL A 47 5.12 -1.52 7.25
C VAL A 47 4.08 -2.40 7.92
N GLY A 48 4.56 -3.40 8.67
CA GLY A 48 3.73 -4.26 9.49
C GLY A 48 3.29 -3.58 10.80
N PRO A 49 2.47 -4.26 11.61
CA PRO A 49 2.12 -3.79 12.95
C PRO A 49 3.37 -3.45 13.78
N ASN A 50 3.34 -2.30 14.44
CA ASN A 50 4.45 -1.81 15.24
C ASN A 50 3.96 -0.71 16.21
N ASP A 51 4.83 -0.37 17.16
CA ASP A 51 4.51 0.52 18.28
C ASP A 51 5.06 1.94 18.06
N ALA A 52 5.35 2.29 16.80
CA ALA A 52 5.92 3.60 16.48
C ALA A 52 4.94 4.73 16.83
N PRO A 53 5.44 5.90 17.26
CA PRO A 53 4.60 7.02 17.69
C PRO A 53 3.82 7.68 16.54
N ALA A 54 4.11 7.32 15.29
CA ALA A 54 3.44 7.86 14.12
C ALA A 54 1.95 7.46 14.07
N GLN A 55 1.11 8.38 13.63
CA GLN A 55 -0.33 8.14 13.47
C GLN A 55 -0.67 7.72 12.04
N TRP A 56 -1.47 6.67 11.91
CA TRP A 56 -2.00 6.20 10.63
C TRP A 56 -3.30 6.93 10.29
N VAL A 57 -3.29 7.69 9.19
CA VAL A 57 -4.44 8.46 8.71
C VAL A 57 -4.91 7.88 7.38
N SER A 58 -6.23 7.75 7.20
CA SER A 58 -6.80 7.34 5.91
C SER A 58 -6.55 8.41 4.84
N PHE A 59 -6.35 7.99 3.59
CA PHE A 59 -6.27 8.89 2.44
C PHE A 59 -7.49 9.82 2.34
N ASP A 60 -8.66 9.37 2.77
CA ASP A 60 -9.90 10.15 2.71
C ASP A 60 -10.08 11.13 3.89
N LYS A 61 -9.11 11.16 4.82
CA LYS A 61 -9.15 11.99 6.04
C LYS A 61 -7.83 12.72 6.27
N LEU A 62 -7.08 13.00 5.20
CA LEU A 62 -5.80 13.69 5.31
C LEU A 62 -5.99 15.10 5.86
N PRO A 63 -5.22 15.51 6.90
CA PRO A 63 -5.20 16.91 7.32
C PRO A 63 -4.46 17.76 6.28
N GLU A 64 -4.47 19.08 6.49
CA GLU A 64 -3.55 19.96 5.80
C GLU A 64 -2.11 19.60 6.21
N LEU A 65 -1.26 19.34 5.21
CA LEU A 65 0.13 18.95 5.38
C LEU A 65 1.06 20.10 4.97
N ALA A 66 2.28 20.08 5.50
CA ALA A 66 3.27 21.09 5.18
C ALA A 66 3.60 21.15 3.68
N PHE A 67 3.88 22.36 3.18
CA PHE A 67 4.28 22.62 1.80
C PHE A 67 3.24 22.08 0.80
N ASP A 68 3.69 21.34 -0.20
CA ASP A 68 2.85 20.71 -1.23
C ASP A 68 2.55 19.23 -0.94
N HIS A 69 2.71 18.78 0.31
CA HIS A 69 2.59 17.35 0.64
C HIS A 69 1.21 16.76 0.34
N ASN A 70 0.10 17.52 0.44
CA ASN A 70 -1.20 17.03 0.01
C ASN A 70 -1.21 16.67 -1.49
N ARG A 71 -0.52 17.43 -2.35
CA ARG A 71 -0.38 17.14 -3.78
C ARG A 71 0.47 15.89 -4.00
N ILE A 72 1.55 15.72 -3.23
CA ILE A 72 2.40 14.52 -3.28
C ILE A 72 1.57 13.29 -2.91
N VAL A 73 0.80 13.35 -1.83
CA VAL A 73 -0.01 12.21 -1.37
C VAL A 73 -1.09 11.85 -2.38
N GLU A 74 -1.75 12.83 -2.99
CA GLU A 74 -2.76 12.60 -4.04
C GLU A 74 -2.15 11.90 -5.26
N ALA A 75 -1.03 12.41 -5.77
CA ALA A 75 -0.30 11.77 -6.87
C ALA A 75 0.17 10.35 -6.50
N ALA A 76 0.70 10.19 -5.28
CA ALA A 76 1.16 8.91 -4.77
C ALA A 76 0.01 7.90 -4.66
N ARG A 77 -1.19 8.29 -4.19
CA ARG A 77 -2.37 7.42 -4.11
C ARG A 77 -2.70 6.83 -5.48
N GLY A 78 -2.74 7.67 -6.51
CA GLY A 78 -3.00 7.24 -7.89
C GLY A 78 -1.92 6.32 -8.46
N LEU A 79 -0.65 6.52 -8.10
CA LEU A 79 0.45 5.64 -8.52
C LEU A 79 0.42 4.30 -7.76
N LEU A 80 0.19 4.32 -6.44
CA LEU A 80 0.04 3.11 -5.62
C LEU A 80 -1.15 2.25 -6.09
N ALA A 81 -2.26 2.88 -6.50
CA ALA A 81 -3.39 2.17 -7.10
C ALA A 81 -3.03 1.45 -8.40
N ARG A 82 -2.10 2.00 -9.21
CA ARG A 82 -1.61 1.35 -10.43
C ARG A 82 -0.62 0.23 -10.14
N LEU A 83 0.15 0.34 -9.05
CA LEU A 83 1.07 -0.72 -8.59
C LEU A 83 0.32 -1.89 -7.95
N LEU A 84 -0.77 -1.62 -7.24
CA LEU A 84 -1.58 -2.64 -6.59
C LEU A 84 -2.03 -3.69 -7.62
N TRP A 85 -1.74 -4.97 -7.35
CA TRP A 85 -2.02 -6.12 -8.22
C TRP A 85 -1.21 -6.21 -9.52
N LYS A 86 -0.26 -5.29 -9.77
CA LYS A 86 0.65 -5.33 -10.93
C LYS A 86 2.10 -5.49 -10.55
N ASP A 87 2.51 -4.88 -9.45
CA ASP A 87 3.84 -5.04 -8.86
C ASP A 87 3.76 -6.10 -7.76
N VAL A 88 4.40 -7.26 -7.99
CA VAL A 88 4.35 -8.41 -7.07
C VAL A 88 5.01 -8.07 -5.73
N THR A 89 6.08 -7.27 -5.72
CA THR A 89 6.79 -6.88 -4.49
C THR A 89 5.89 -6.03 -3.59
N PHE A 90 5.28 -4.99 -4.15
CA PHE A 90 4.35 -4.11 -3.46
C PHE A 90 3.11 -4.88 -3.00
N THR A 91 2.58 -5.73 -3.88
CA THR A 91 1.39 -6.55 -3.59
C THR A 91 1.65 -7.51 -2.43
N ARG A 92 2.69 -8.34 -2.51
CA ARG A 92 3.07 -9.30 -1.44
C ARG A 92 3.34 -8.59 -0.12
N ALA A 93 3.99 -7.42 -0.15
CA ALA A 93 4.25 -6.66 1.05
C ALA A 93 2.97 -6.21 1.77
N LEU A 94 1.91 -5.83 1.02
CA LEU A 94 0.63 -5.39 1.60
C LEU A 94 -0.27 -6.53 2.09
N THR A 95 -0.19 -7.68 1.41
CA THR A 95 -1.08 -8.81 1.65
C THR A 95 -0.49 -9.88 2.56
N GLY A 96 0.84 -10.01 2.58
CA GLY A 96 1.52 -11.21 3.05
C GLY A 96 1.46 -12.35 2.03
N ALA A 97 1.96 -13.52 2.45
CA ALA A 97 2.00 -14.74 1.63
C ALA A 97 0.60 -15.28 1.30
N GLU A 98 -0.37 -15.08 2.19
CA GLU A 98 -1.76 -15.51 2.02
C GLU A 98 -2.74 -14.47 2.59
N PHE A 99 -3.89 -14.32 1.95
CA PHE A 99 -4.89 -13.33 2.35
C PHE A 99 -6.30 -13.71 1.92
N PRO A 100 -7.33 -13.37 2.71
CA PRO A 100 -8.71 -13.55 2.29
C PRO A 100 -9.09 -12.53 1.21
N ALA A 101 -10.00 -12.89 0.30
CA ALA A 101 -10.49 -11.99 -0.75
C ALA A 101 -11.06 -10.65 -0.20
N THR A 102 -11.55 -10.63 1.05
CA THR A 102 -11.96 -9.37 1.71
C THR A 102 -10.80 -8.40 1.89
N ARG A 103 -9.58 -8.88 2.17
CA ARG A 103 -8.39 -8.03 2.28
C ARG A 103 -8.07 -7.36 0.95
N ALA A 104 -8.23 -8.06 -0.17
CA ALA A 104 -8.05 -7.48 -1.50
C ALA A 104 -9.09 -6.40 -1.80
N VAL A 105 -10.35 -6.63 -1.40
CA VAL A 105 -11.41 -5.61 -1.49
C VAL A 105 -11.05 -4.38 -0.65
N ASP A 106 -10.61 -4.56 0.59
CA ASP A 106 -10.28 -3.46 1.49
C ASP A 106 -9.10 -2.63 0.97
N LEU A 107 -8.02 -3.28 0.52
CA LEU A 107 -6.85 -2.60 -0.07
C LEU A 107 -7.22 -1.82 -1.33
N THR A 108 -7.99 -2.45 -2.23
CA THR A 108 -8.45 -1.81 -3.47
C THR A 108 -9.36 -0.63 -3.18
N THR A 109 -10.30 -0.78 -2.23
CA THR A 109 -11.21 0.30 -1.83
C THR A 109 -10.44 1.46 -1.19
N SER A 110 -9.45 1.18 -0.33
CA SER A 110 -8.66 2.22 0.32
C SER A 110 -7.89 3.08 -0.69
N LEU A 111 -7.37 2.48 -1.76
CA LEU A 111 -6.62 3.21 -2.78
C LEU A 111 -7.51 3.88 -3.82
N LEU A 112 -8.62 3.24 -4.24
CA LEU A 112 -9.51 3.77 -5.28
C LEU A 112 -10.67 4.63 -4.75
N GLY A 113 -10.95 4.60 -3.45
CA GLY A 113 -12.09 5.28 -2.83
C GLY A 113 -13.46 4.62 -3.09
N VAL A 114 -13.50 3.60 -3.97
CA VAL A 114 -14.72 2.87 -4.34
C VAL A 114 -14.51 1.38 -4.21
N ARG A 115 -15.58 0.67 -3.83
CA ARG A 115 -15.54 -0.79 -3.71
C ARG A 115 -15.42 -1.41 -5.11
N PRO A 116 -14.44 -2.29 -5.37
CA PRO A 116 -14.30 -2.94 -6.66
C PRO A 116 -15.43 -3.95 -6.91
N ASP A 117 -15.76 -4.15 -8.18
CA ASP A 117 -16.59 -5.27 -8.60
C ASP A 117 -15.89 -6.61 -8.25
N PRO A 118 -16.57 -7.53 -7.55
CA PRO A 118 -15.95 -8.80 -7.15
C PRO A 118 -15.49 -9.68 -8.31
N ALA A 119 -16.18 -9.69 -9.45
CA ALA A 119 -15.81 -10.55 -10.58
C ALA A 119 -14.55 -10.01 -11.28
N ASN A 120 -14.49 -8.69 -11.47
CA ASN A 120 -13.31 -8.02 -12.00
C ASN A 120 -12.10 -8.18 -11.08
N LEU A 121 -12.28 -7.99 -9.76
CA LEU A 121 -11.17 -8.18 -8.81
C LEU A 121 -10.68 -9.64 -8.80
N ASN A 122 -11.58 -10.63 -8.82
CA ASN A 122 -11.15 -12.03 -8.92
C ASN A 122 -10.37 -12.29 -10.21
N ARG A 123 -10.80 -11.74 -11.35
CA ARG A 123 -10.07 -11.86 -12.62
C ARG A 123 -8.69 -11.22 -12.54
N THR A 124 -8.60 -10.05 -11.91
CA THR A 124 -7.31 -9.37 -11.66
C THR A 124 -6.39 -10.23 -10.79
N LEU A 125 -6.87 -10.76 -9.68
CA LEU A 125 -6.08 -11.62 -8.79
C LEU A 125 -5.62 -12.91 -9.49
N SER A 126 -6.50 -13.57 -10.25
CA SER A 126 -6.16 -14.75 -11.05
C SER A 126 -5.07 -14.51 -12.09
N ALA A 127 -4.84 -13.26 -12.50
CA ALA A 127 -3.83 -12.91 -13.49
C ALA A 127 -2.46 -12.59 -12.87
N ILE A 128 -2.34 -12.55 -11.53
CA ILE A 128 -1.08 -12.27 -10.85
C ILE A 128 -0.22 -13.54 -10.87
N PRO A 129 1.00 -13.50 -11.43
CA PRO A 129 1.91 -14.65 -11.43
C PRO A 129 2.19 -15.17 -10.01
N GLY A 130 2.15 -16.50 -9.85
CA GLY A 130 2.38 -17.17 -8.59
C GLY A 130 1.25 -17.03 -7.56
N LEU A 131 0.18 -16.28 -7.84
CA LEU A 131 -0.98 -16.17 -6.95
C LEU A 131 -2.08 -17.14 -7.38
N HIS A 132 -2.52 -18.00 -6.47
CA HIS A 132 -3.60 -18.94 -6.73
C HIS A 132 -4.69 -18.90 -5.66
N ARG A 133 -5.89 -19.29 -6.08
CA ARG A 133 -7.07 -19.41 -5.20
C ARG A 133 -7.03 -20.75 -4.49
N THR A 134 -7.08 -20.75 -3.17
CA THR A 134 -7.04 -21.97 -2.35
C THR A 134 -8.45 -22.55 -2.15
N ALA A 135 -8.52 -23.75 -1.56
CA ALA A 135 -9.76 -24.33 -1.06
C ALA A 135 -10.19 -23.76 0.31
N GLU A 136 -9.28 -23.07 1.03
CA GLU A 136 -9.54 -22.51 2.35
C GLU A 136 -10.53 -21.35 2.27
N ARG A 137 -11.33 -21.22 3.33
CA ARG A 137 -12.15 -20.03 3.57
C ARG A 137 -11.91 -19.48 4.96
N ARG A 138 -11.76 -18.16 5.05
CA ARG A 138 -11.47 -17.43 6.29
C ARG A 138 -12.58 -16.45 6.61
N ARG A 139 -12.98 -16.43 7.89
CA ARG A 139 -13.96 -15.47 8.41
C ARG A 139 -13.22 -14.32 9.07
N THR A 140 -13.47 -13.10 8.62
CA THR A 140 -12.80 -11.88 9.13
C THR A 140 -13.70 -11.02 10.02
N LYS A 141 -15.00 -11.33 10.10
CA LYS A 141 -16.01 -10.65 10.93
C LYS A 141 -16.92 -11.68 11.62
N ALA A 142 -17.51 -11.32 12.75
CA ALA A 142 -18.40 -12.23 13.51
C ALA A 142 -19.57 -12.75 12.64
N THR A 143 -20.09 -11.91 11.76
CA THR A 143 -21.20 -12.21 10.85
C THR A 143 -20.75 -12.18 9.37
N GLY A 144 -21.50 -12.87 8.51
CA GLY A 144 -21.23 -12.95 7.07
C GLY A 144 -20.58 -14.27 6.62
N ARG A 145 -20.50 -14.45 5.29
CA ARG A 145 -19.92 -15.66 4.69
C ARG A 145 -18.38 -15.62 4.73
N PRO A 146 -17.71 -16.74 5.06
CA PRO A 146 -16.26 -16.85 4.92
C PRO A 146 -15.77 -16.54 3.50
N ALA A 147 -14.74 -15.71 3.42
CA ALA A 147 -14.09 -15.33 2.17
C ALA A 147 -13.10 -16.40 1.73
N VAL A 148 -12.94 -16.60 0.43
CA VAL A 148 -11.91 -17.50 -0.10
C VAL A 148 -10.52 -16.91 0.17
N VAL A 149 -9.56 -17.77 0.47
CA VAL A 149 -8.16 -17.38 0.66
C VAL A 149 -7.38 -17.52 -0.65
N TRP A 150 -6.56 -16.52 -0.94
CA TRP A 150 -5.56 -16.51 -2.00
C TRP A 150 -4.17 -16.65 -1.38
N ALA A 151 -3.29 -17.40 -2.04
CA ALA A 151 -1.93 -17.63 -1.57
C ALA A 151 -0.94 -17.47 -2.73
N PHE A 152 0.19 -16.84 -2.43
CA PHE A 152 1.35 -16.89 -3.30
C PHE A 152 2.03 -18.25 -3.16
N GLU A 153 2.55 -18.78 -4.26
CA GLU A 153 3.47 -19.92 -4.24
C GLU A 153 4.66 -19.60 -3.32
N SER A 154 5.15 -20.62 -2.62
CA SER A 154 6.38 -20.53 -1.85
C SER A 154 7.55 -20.29 -2.80
N ASP A 155 8.43 -19.37 -2.43
CA ASP A 155 9.71 -19.20 -3.10
C ASP A 155 10.56 -20.43 -2.70
N ASP A 156 10.57 -21.48 -3.54
CA ASP A 156 11.46 -22.65 -3.39
C ASP A 156 12.94 -22.29 -3.69
#